data_AF-A0A0S8ERX7-F1
#
_entry.id   AF-A0A0S8ERX7-F1
#
_cell.length_a   1.000
_cell.length_b   1.000
_cell.length_c   1.000
_cell.angle_alpha   90.00
_cell.angle_beta   90.00
_cell.angle_gamma   90.00
#
_symmetry.space_group_name_H-M   'P 1'
#
loop_
_entity.id
_entity.type
_entity.pdbx_description
1 polymer ?
#
loop_
_entity_poly.entity_id
_entity_poly.type
_entity_poly.pdbx_seq_one_letter_code
_entity_poly.pdbx_strand_id
1 'polypeptide(L)'
;DKTLKQDLEDTRNDLRRAADEIKLKLHLAGMDAKDAWDEVQPRLADFEQRFDAAAEEVGDELKALGNDVMKRLQNIKSKIKS
;
A
#
# COMPACT_ATOMS: atom_id res chain seq x y z
N ASP A 1 -0.62 -12.85 -21.64
CA ASP A 1 -1.30 -11.78 -20.89
C ASP A 1 -1.34 -12.13 -19.42
N LYS A 2 -1.11 -11.16 -18.53
CA LYS A 2 -1.34 -11.35 -17.09
C LYS A 2 -2.83 -11.23 -16.80
N THR A 3 -3.32 -12.01 -15.84
CA THR A 3 -4.70 -11.84 -15.35
C THR A 3 -4.78 -10.66 -14.38
N LEU A 4 -5.97 -10.09 -14.22
CA LEU A 4 -6.21 -9.02 -13.24
C LEU A 4 -5.85 -9.45 -11.80
N LYS A 5 -6.02 -10.74 -11.49
CA LYS A 5 -5.61 -11.33 -10.21
C LYS A 5 -4.09 -11.30 -10.03
N GLN A 6 -3.33 -11.68 -11.06
CA GLN A 6 -1.86 -11.63 -11.00
C GLN A 6 -1.35 -10.19 -10.85
N ASP A 7 -1.94 -9.23 -11.58
CA ASP A 7 -1.58 -7.81 -11.44
C ASP A 7 -1.82 -7.29 -10.01
N LEU A 8 -2.88 -7.76 -9.36
CA LEU A 8 -3.21 -7.39 -7.98
C LEU A 8 -2.37 -8.13 -6.94
N GLU A 9 -1.95 -9.36 -7.20
CA GLU A 9 -0.93 -10.05 -6.40
C GLU A 9 0.40 -9.30 -6.43
N ASP A 10 0.84 -8.86 -7.61
CA ASP A 10 2.05 -8.04 -7.76
C ASP A 10 1.89 -6.71 -7.01
N THR A 11 0.74 -6.04 -7.17
CA THR A 11 0.42 -4.80 -6.44
C THR A 11 0.47 -5.02 -4.92
N ARG A 12 -0.12 -6.11 -4.41
CA ARG A 12 -0.09 -6.47 -2.99
C ARG A 12 1.34 -6.65 -2.48
N ASN A 13 2.18 -7.35 -3.24
CA ASN A 13 3.57 -7.57 -2.88
C ASN A 13 4.37 -6.25 -2.83
N ASP A 14 4.14 -5.36 -3.80
CA ASP A 14 4.78 -4.05 -3.83
C ASP A 14 4.34 -3.16 -2.66
N LEU A 15 3.04 -3.16 -2.34
CA LEU A 15 2.48 -2.45 -1.19
C LEU A 15 3.10 -2.92 0.13
N ARG A 16 3.20 -4.24 0.34
CA ARG A 16 3.83 -4.83 1.53
C ARG A 16 5.29 -4.43 1.64
N ARG A 17 6.04 -4.55 0.55
CA ARG A 17 7.46 -4.18 0.52
C ARG A 17 7.68 -2.70 0.82
N ALA A 18 6.87 -1.82 0.23
CA ALA A 18 6.94 -0.39 0.49
C ALA A 18 6.57 -0.06 1.95
N ALA A 19 5.53 -0.68 2.48
CA ALA A 19 5.10 -0.54 3.86
C ALA A 19 6.18 -0.99 4.85
N ASP A 20 6.83 -2.12 4.61
CA ASP A 20 7.90 -2.63 5.45
C ASP A 20 9.13 -1.71 5.43
N GLU A 21 9.52 -1.20 4.25
CA GLU A 21 10.60 -0.21 4.15
C GLU A 21 10.25 1.09 4.91
N ILE A 22 8.99 1.55 4.82
CA ILE A 22 8.54 2.73 5.54
C ILE A 22 8.59 2.48 7.04
N LYS A 23 8.00 1.39 7.57
CA LYS A 23 8.05 1.05 8.99
C LYS A 23 9.48 0.99 9.53
N LEU A 24 10.39 0.40 8.76
CA LEU A 24 11.81 0.33 9.11
C LEU A 24 12.47 1.71 9.20
N LYS A 25 11.99 2.72 8.49
CA LYS A 25 12.58 4.08 8.52
C LYS A 25 11.76 5.08 9.33
N LEU A 26 10.50 4.75 9.61
CA LEU A 26 9.53 5.64 10.25
C LEU A 26 9.98 6.04 11.66
N HIS A 27 10.66 5.15 12.37
CA HIS A 27 11.21 5.42 13.70
C HIS A 27 12.31 6.49 13.70
N LEU A 28 12.93 6.76 12.53
CA LEU A 28 13.90 7.85 12.33
C LEU A 28 13.29 9.08 11.69
N ALA A 29 12.01 9.03 11.30
CA ALA A 29 11.35 10.07 10.55
C ALA A 29 10.66 11.10 11.47
N GLY A 30 10.46 12.32 10.95
CA GLY A 30 9.73 13.38 11.65
C GLY A 30 8.21 13.11 11.76
N MET A 31 7.51 13.97 12.53
CA MET A 31 6.07 13.87 12.76
C MET A 31 5.26 13.82 11.45
N ASP A 32 5.60 14.63 10.44
CA ASP A 32 4.92 14.63 9.14
C ASP A 32 4.88 13.27 8.44
N ALA A 33 5.95 12.48 8.55
CA ALA A 33 6.00 11.15 7.94
C ALA A 33 5.19 10.14 8.76
N LYS A 34 5.17 10.32 10.08
CA LYS A 34 4.37 9.50 11.00
C LYS A 34 2.88 9.74 10.81
N ASP A 35 2.45 11.01 10.74
CA ASP A 35 1.05 11.37 10.52
C ASP A 35 0.56 10.83 9.17
N ALA A 36 1.36 11.00 8.12
CA ALA A 36 1.05 10.44 6.81
C ALA A 36 0.98 8.91 6.82
N TRP A 37 1.83 8.23 7.61
CA TRP A 37 1.75 6.78 7.80
C TRP A 37 0.47 6.36 8.51
N ASP A 38 0.10 7.06 9.59
CA ASP A 38 -1.09 6.77 10.39
C ASP A 38 -2.38 6.89 9.56
N GLU A 39 -2.41 7.78 8.56
CA GLU A 39 -3.51 7.87 7.59
C GLU A 39 -3.56 6.72 6.57
N VAL A 40 -2.39 6.16 6.20
CA VAL A 40 -2.28 5.15 5.13
C VAL A 40 -2.43 3.73 5.64
N GLN A 41 -1.95 3.44 6.84
CA GLN A 41 -2.02 2.12 7.45
C GLN A 41 -3.43 1.50 7.43
N PRO A 42 -4.52 2.19 7.81
CA PRO A 42 -5.87 1.60 7.75
C PRO A 42 -6.32 1.30 6.33
N ARG A 43 -5.92 2.09 5.32
CA ARG A 43 -6.24 1.84 3.91
C ARG A 43 -5.49 0.63 3.35
N LEU A 44 -4.24 0.46 3.75
CA LEU A 44 -3.47 -0.74 3.42
C LEU A 44 -4.11 -1.99 4.04
N ALA A 45 -4.58 -1.91 5.29
CA ALA A 45 -5.29 -3.01 5.94
C ALA A 45 -6.62 -3.35 5.23
N ASP A 46 -7.40 -2.35 4.82
CA ASP A 46 -8.63 -2.53 4.04
C ASP A 46 -8.34 -3.19 2.68
N PHE A 47 -7.28 -2.76 1.99
CA PHE A 47 -6.83 -3.41 0.76
C PHE A 47 -6.50 -4.90 0.98
N GLU A 48 -5.70 -5.22 2.00
CA GLU A 48 -5.31 -6.60 2.32
C GLU A 48 -6.53 -7.48 2.64
N GLN A 49 -7.47 -6.97 3.44
CA GLN A 49 -8.70 -7.68 3.79
C GLN A 49 -9.56 -7.95 2.55
N ARG A 50 -9.77 -6.95 1.69
CA ARG A 50 -10.56 -7.11 0.46
C ARG A 50 -9.88 -8.04 -0.54
N PHE A 51 -8.55 -7.97 -0.62
CA PHE A 51 -7.78 -8.88 -1.46
C PHE A 51 -7.92 -10.33 -0.99
N ASP A 52 -7.81 -10.60 0.31
CA ASP A 52 -7.97 -11.95 0.85
C ASP A 52 -9.41 -12.47 0.72
N ALA A 53 -10.40 -11.58 0.75
CA ALA A 53 -11.80 -11.91 0.51
C ALA A 53 -12.14 -12.14 -0.98
N ALA A 54 -11.28 -11.70 -1.91
CA ALA A 54 -11.50 -11.86 -3.35
C ALA A 54 -11.18 -13.31 -3.77
N ALA A 55 -12.21 -14.15 -3.82
CA ALA A 55 -12.07 -15.57 -4.16
C ALA A 55 -11.54 -15.80 -5.59
N GLU A 56 -12.19 -15.19 -6.59
CA GLU A 56 -11.86 -15.40 -8.01
C GLU A 56 -11.93 -14.13 -8.85
N GLU A 57 -12.85 -13.22 -8.53
CA GLU A 57 -13.01 -11.97 -9.26
C GLU A 57 -12.50 -10.80 -8.43
N VAL A 58 -11.50 -10.13 -8.98
CA VAL A 58 -10.90 -8.95 -8.36
C VAL A 58 -11.44 -7.73 -9.09
N GLY A 59 -12.13 -6.84 -8.39
CA GLY A 59 -12.81 -5.71 -9.00
C GLY A 59 -11.91 -4.50 -9.25
N ASP A 60 -12.32 -3.64 -10.20
CA ASP A 60 -11.66 -2.36 -10.49
C ASP A 60 -11.53 -1.46 -9.25
N GLU A 61 -12.48 -1.54 -8.31
CA GLU A 61 -12.42 -0.82 -7.04
C GLU A 61 -11.21 -1.22 -6.19
N LEU A 62 -10.90 -2.52 -6.14
CA LEU A 62 -9.74 -3.02 -5.38
C LEU A 62 -8.43 -2.61 -6.05
N LYS A 63 -8.40 -2.57 -7.38
CA LYS A 63 -7.29 -1.99 -8.16
C LYS A 63 -7.12 -0.50 -7.92
N ALA A 64 -8.21 0.25 -7.90
CA ALA A 64 -8.17 1.69 -7.59
C ALA A 64 -7.65 1.94 -6.17
N LEU A 65 -8.11 1.14 -5.19
CA LEU A 65 -7.63 1.20 -3.81
C LEU A 65 -6.13 0.90 -3.71
N GLY A 66 -5.66 -0.19 -4.34
CA GLY A 66 -4.24 -0.53 -4.36
C GLY A 66 -3.37 0.59 -4.94
N ASN A 67 -3.82 1.21 -6.03
CA ASN A 67 -3.13 2.34 -6.64
C ASN A 67 -3.11 3.60 -5.75
N ASP A 68 -4.20 3.91 -5.05
CA ASP A 68 -4.26 5.02 -4.08
C ASP A 68 -3.27 4.78 -2.93
N VAL A 69 -3.28 3.58 -2.34
CA VAL A 69 -2.35 3.22 -1.26
C VAL A 69 -0.90 3.33 -1.75
N MET A 70 -0.59 2.81 -2.94
CA MET A 70 0.77 2.86 -3.49
C MET A 70 1.27 4.29 -3.67
N LYS A 71 0.44 5.19 -4.23
CA LYS A 71 0.79 6.62 -4.37
C LYS A 71 1.09 7.27 -3.02
N ARG A 72 0.31 6.94 -1.98
CA ARG A 72 0.51 7.51 -0.64
C ARG A 72 1.78 6.96 0.02
N LEU A 73 2.07 5.67 -0.11
CA LEU A 73 3.32 5.08 0.36
C LEU A 73 4.54 5.72 -0.34
N GLN A 74 4.46 5.99 -1.65
CA GLN A 74 5.52 6.70 -2.38
C GLN A 74 5.73 8.14 -1.87
N ASN A 75 4.66 8.85 -1.50
CA ASN A 75 4.74 10.18 -0.89
C ASN A 75 5.47 10.11 0.47
N ILE A 76 5.09 9.16 1.33
CA ILE A 76 5.77 8.95 2.63
C ILE A 76 7.25 8.64 2.42
N LYS A 77 7.58 7.75 1.49
CA LYS A 77 8.98 7.40 1.17
C LYS A 77 9.79 8.61 0.71
N SER A 78 9.17 9.54 -0.02
CA SER A 78 9.81 10.78 -0.45
C SER A 78 10.08 11.71 0.73
N LYS A 79 9.16 11.80 1.69
CA LYS A 79 9.33 12.56 2.94
C LYS A 79 10.42 11.98 3.85
N ILE A 80 10.60 10.66 3.88
CA ILE A 80 11.62 9.98 4.69
C ILE A 80 13.03 10.13 4.12
N LYS A 81 13.17 10.25 2.80
CA LYS A 81 14.47 10.40 2.13
C LYS A 81 15.03 11.83 2.15
N SER A 82 14.19 12.82 2.48
CA SER A 82 14.53 14.23 2.45
C SER A 82 15.21 14.70 3.74
#